data_AF-A0A2R6X7W7-F1
#
_entry.id   AF-A0A2R6X7W7-F1
#
_cell.length_a   1.000
_cell.length_b   1.000
_cell.length_c   1.000
_cell.angle_alpha   90.00
_cell.angle_beta   90.00
_cell.angle_gamma   90.00
#
_symmetry.space_group_name_H-M   'P 1'
#
loop_
_entity.id
_entity.type
_entity.pdbx_description
1 polymer ?
#
loop_
_entity_poly.entity_id
_entity_poly.type
_entity_poly.pdbx_seq_one_letter_code
_entity_poly.pdbx_strand_id
1 'polypeptide(L)'
;MYDNQGDVNDHESLVSAFHQVDVVISTVGGASLVDQIKILQDATEAGIIKRFLASEFGIEVDMLELDFKVTDGLFGDKRKVRRAIEKFGIPYTYVAAGAFAGWFLATLRQENTRTPPRDKVTIWGDGNMWYPTFGNFEEIKTFLENCTLAAL
;
A
#
# COMPACT_ATOMS: atom_id res chain seq x y z
N MET A 1 11.60 4.88 -23.26
CA MET A 1 10.59 5.29 -22.26
C MET A 1 9.28 5.37 -23.01
N TYR A 2 8.30 4.55 -22.66
CA TYR A 2 6.95 4.72 -23.18
C TYR A 2 6.36 5.94 -22.48
N ASP A 3 5.85 6.91 -23.24
CA ASP A 3 5.19 8.10 -22.70
C ASP A 3 3.76 7.70 -22.32
N ASN A 4 3.64 6.97 -21.21
CA ASN A 4 2.35 6.52 -20.68
C ASN A 4 1.74 7.64 -19.84
N GLN A 5 1.43 8.78 -20.48
CA GLN A 5 0.56 9.78 -19.86
C GLN A 5 -0.84 9.19 -19.68
N GLY A 6 -1.35 9.22 -18.45
CA GLY A 6 -2.67 8.73 -18.10
C GLY A 6 -3.11 9.26 -16.74
N ASP A 7 -4.41 9.25 -16.49
CA ASP A 7 -5.03 9.65 -15.24
C ASP A 7 -5.77 8.44 -14.66
N VAL A 8 -5.63 8.20 -13.36
CA VAL A 8 -6.34 7.12 -12.65
C VAL A 8 -7.87 7.28 -12.64
N ASN A 9 -8.37 8.45 -13.03
CA ASN A 9 -9.79 8.74 -13.19
C ASN A 9 -10.25 8.69 -14.66
N ASP A 10 -9.33 8.51 -15.61
CA ASP A 10 -9.64 8.37 -17.02
C ASP A 10 -9.57 6.90 -17.46
N HIS A 11 -10.74 6.30 -17.63
CA HIS A 11 -10.92 4.90 -17.99
C HIS A 11 -10.17 4.52 -19.28
N GLU A 12 -10.24 5.35 -20.33
CA GLU A 12 -9.59 5.02 -21.62
C GLU A 12 -8.06 4.95 -21.48
N SER A 13 -7.47 5.90 -20.74
CA SER A 13 -6.02 5.87 -20.47
C SER A 13 -5.61 4.65 -19.66
N LEU A 14 -6.39 4.25 -18.65
CA LEU A 14 -6.12 3.09 -17.81
C LEU A 14 -6.18 1.79 -18.61
N VAL A 15 -7.27 1.57 -19.36
CA VAL A 15 -7.42 0.36 -20.19
C VAL A 15 -6.27 0.25 -21.20
N SER A 16 -5.92 1.36 -21.87
CA SER A 16 -4.77 1.38 -22.79
C SER A 16 -3.44 1.05 -22.12
N ALA A 17 -3.22 1.53 -20.89
CA ALA A 17 -2.02 1.22 -20.11
C ALA A 17 -1.99 -0.26 -19.69
N PHE A 18 -3.13 -0.84 -19.31
CA PHE A 18 -3.22 -2.25 -18.93
C PHE A 18 -2.85 -3.17 -20.08
N HIS A 19 -3.19 -2.83 -21.33
CA HIS A 19 -2.77 -3.57 -22.54
C HIS A 19 -1.27 -3.71 -22.73
N GLN A 20 -0.47 -2.96 -21.99
CA GLN A 20 0.98 -2.92 -22.10
C GLN A 20 1.70 -3.59 -20.93
N VAL A 21 0.96 -4.08 -19.91
CA VAL A 21 1.56 -4.60 -18.68
C VAL A 21 0.91 -5.89 -18.20
N ASP A 22 1.70 -6.75 -17.58
CA ASP A 22 1.22 -7.96 -16.91
C ASP A 22 0.87 -7.74 -15.43
N VAL A 23 1.52 -6.77 -14.80
CA VAL A 23 1.42 -6.52 -13.35
C VAL A 23 1.11 -5.05 -13.12
N VAL A 24 0.12 -4.79 -12.25
CA VAL A 24 -0.23 -3.44 -11.81
C VAL A 24 0.15 -3.27 -10.34
N ILE A 25 0.88 -2.20 -10.04
CA ILE A 25 1.29 -1.84 -8.67
C ILE A 25 0.69 -0.46 -8.34
N SER A 26 -0.26 -0.43 -7.42
CA SER A 26 -0.84 0.83 -6.93
C SER A 26 -0.04 1.35 -5.74
N THR A 27 0.40 2.60 -5.82
CA THR A 27 1.12 3.32 -4.75
C THR A 27 0.40 4.61 -4.33
N VAL A 28 -0.91 4.69 -4.60
CA VAL A 28 -1.72 5.88 -4.29
C VAL A 28 -1.75 6.19 -2.79
N GLY A 29 -1.78 7.47 -2.46
CA GLY A 29 -1.80 7.95 -1.08
C GLY A 29 -3.17 7.78 -0.39
N GLY A 30 -3.21 8.07 0.92
CA GLY A 30 -4.37 7.85 1.78
C GLY A 30 -5.70 8.42 1.23
N ALA A 31 -5.68 9.61 0.64
CA ALA A 31 -6.87 10.27 0.10
C ALA A 31 -7.52 9.53 -1.09
N SER A 32 -6.78 8.68 -1.79
CA SER A 32 -7.21 7.98 -3.00
C SER A 32 -7.20 6.46 -2.83
N LEU A 33 -7.18 5.96 -1.59
CA LEU A 33 -7.14 4.51 -1.35
C LEU A 33 -8.36 3.80 -1.95
N VAL A 34 -9.55 4.37 -1.79
CA VAL A 34 -10.79 3.78 -2.31
C VAL A 34 -10.89 3.86 -3.83
N ASP A 35 -10.22 4.83 -4.46
CA ASP A 35 -10.18 4.95 -5.93
C ASP A 35 -9.50 3.74 -6.60
N GLN A 36 -8.70 2.97 -5.87
CA GLN A 36 -8.16 1.69 -6.36
C GLN A 36 -9.25 0.70 -6.82
N ILE A 37 -10.47 0.81 -6.30
CA ILE A 37 -11.60 -0.02 -6.73
C ILE A 37 -11.95 0.25 -8.21
N LYS A 38 -11.81 1.49 -8.68
CA LYS A 38 -12.02 1.84 -10.09
C LYS A 38 -10.90 1.26 -10.96
N ILE A 39 -9.65 1.41 -10.53
CA ILE A 39 -8.48 0.81 -11.19
C ILE A 39 -8.68 -0.70 -11.33
N LEU A 40 -9.21 -1.37 -10.30
CA LEU A 40 -9.52 -2.81 -10.34
C LEU A 40 -10.65 -3.17 -11.29
N GLN A 41 -11.70 -2.35 -11.38
CA GLN A 41 -12.78 -2.54 -12.35
C GLN A 41 -12.23 -2.49 -13.77
N ASP A 42 -11.51 -1.43 -14.11
CA ASP A 42 -10.92 -1.21 -15.43
C ASP A 42 -9.88 -2.31 -15.76
N ALA A 43 -9.08 -2.71 -14.77
CA ALA A 43 -8.12 -3.81 -14.86
C ALA A 43 -8.79 -5.16 -15.16
N THR A 44 -9.93 -5.43 -14.50
CA THR A 44 -10.70 -6.66 -14.71
C THR A 44 -11.32 -6.67 -16.10
N GLU A 45 -11.86 -5.53 -16.55
CA GLU A 45 -12.45 -5.37 -17.88
C GLU A 45 -11.42 -5.60 -18.99
N ALA A 46 -10.20 -5.08 -18.83
CA ALA A 46 -9.11 -5.32 -19.78
C ALA A 46 -8.71 -6.80 -19.88
N GLY A 47 -8.94 -7.60 -18.82
CA GLY A 47 -8.87 -9.07 -18.86
C GLY A 47 -7.47 -9.70 -19.01
N ILE A 48 -6.42 -8.91 -18.85
CA ILE A 48 -5.03 -9.28 -19.21
C ILE A 48 -4.04 -9.22 -18.05
N ILE A 49 -4.43 -8.63 -16.92
CA ILE A 49 -3.53 -8.45 -15.79
C ILE A 49 -3.35 -9.78 -15.06
N LYS A 50 -2.09 -10.20 -14.93
CA LYS A 50 -1.67 -11.43 -14.24
C LYS A 50 -1.53 -11.25 -12.73
N ARG A 51 -1.35 -10.01 -12.25
CA ARG A 51 -1.25 -9.70 -10.82
C ARG A 51 -1.56 -8.24 -10.49
N PHE A 52 -2.29 -8.01 -9.39
CA PHE A 52 -2.49 -6.69 -8.81
C PHE A 52 -1.84 -6.57 -7.42
N LEU A 53 -1.03 -5.53 -7.21
CA LEU A 53 -0.47 -5.16 -5.92
C LEU A 53 -1.16 -3.87 -5.44
N ALA A 54 -1.92 -3.97 -4.35
CA ALA A 54 -2.61 -2.83 -3.76
C ALA A 54 -1.66 -1.91 -2.98
N SER A 55 -2.08 -0.65 -2.78
CA SER A 55 -1.38 0.33 -1.94
C SER A 55 -1.49 -0.03 -0.45
N GLU A 56 -0.72 -1.04 -0.06
CA GLU A 56 -0.72 -1.65 1.27
C GLU A 56 0.51 -1.19 2.08
N PHE A 57 1.72 -1.49 1.61
CA PHE A 57 3.06 -1.06 2.07
C PHE A 57 3.21 -0.68 3.55
N GLY A 58 2.54 -1.37 4.45
CA GLY A 58 2.39 -0.93 5.84
C GLY A 58 2.09 -2.08 6.77
N ILE A 59 1.29 -1.82 7.80
CA ILE A 59 0.88 -2.85 8.76
C ILE A 59 -0.22 -3.72 8.13
N GLU A 60 -0.20 -5.01 8.46
CA GLU A 60 -1.20 -5.98 8.04
C GLU A 60 -2.59 -5.67 8.62
N VAL A 61 -3.47 -5.09 7.80
CA VAL A 61 -4.72 -4.46 8.24
C VAL A 61 -5.80 -5.45 8.73
N ASP A 62 -5.72 -6.72 8.35
CA ASP A 62 -6.66 -7.76 8.78
C ASP A 62 -6.21 -8.43 10.10
N MET A 63 -4.95 -8.26 10.49
CA MET A 63 -4.38 -8.78 11.75
C MET A 63 -4.40 -7.75 12.89
N LEU A 64 -4.84 -6.52 12.62
CA LEU A 64 -5.01 -5.49 13.65
C LEU A 64 -6.02 -5.93 14.73
N GLU A 65 -5.85 -5.43 15.95
CA GLU A 65 -6.80 -5.67 17.04
C GLU A 65 -8.18 -5.07 16.74
N LEU A 66 -9.21 -5.56 17.43
CA LEU A 66 -10.62 -5.19 17.22
C LEU A 66 -10.83 -3.67 17.24
N ASP A 67 -10.20 -2.95 18.16
CA ASP A 67 -10.36 -1.49 18.27
C ASP A 67 -9.87 -0.75 17.01
N PHE A 68 -8.83 -1.25 16.33
CA PHE A 68 -8.34 -0.73 15.06
C PHE A 68 -9.08 -1.30 13.83
N LYS A 69 -9.85 -2.38 14.02
CA LYS A 69 -10.74 -2.94 12.99
C LYS A 69 -12.04 -2.16 12.84
N VAL A 70 -12.53 -1.58 13.93
CA VAL A 70 -13.80 -0.84 13.99
C VAL A 70 -13.68 0.60 13.50
N THR A 71 -12.46 1.14 13.35
CA THR A 71 -12.27 2.54 12.92
C THR A 71 -12.54 2.74 11.42
N ASP A 72 -13.39 3.73 11.13
CA ASP A 72 -13.44 4.42 9.83
C ASP A 72 -12.13 5.19 9.61
N GLY A 73 -11.58 5.13 8.39
CA GLY A 73 -10.32 5.77 8.02
C GLY A 73 -9.41 4.85 7.21
N LEU A 74 -8.10 5.13 7.25
CA LEU A 74 -7.08 4.51 6.37
C LEU A 74 -7.16 2.96 6.34
N PHE A 75 -7.24 2.31 7.51
CA PHE A 75 -7.27 0.84 7.59
C PHE A 75 -8.60 0.26 7.14
N GLY A 76 -9.71 0.94 7.43
CA GLY A 76 -11.03 0.56 6.92
C GLY A 76 -11.07 0.61 5.39
N ASP A 77 -10.51 1.66 4.79
CA ASP A 77 -10.47 1.81 3.34
C ASP A 77 -9.56 0.76 2.66
N LYS A 78 -8.41 0.44 3.26
CA LYS A 78 -7.59 -0.71 2.79
C LYS A 78 -8.36 -2.02 2.84
N ARG A 79 -9.05 -2.30 3.96
CA ARG A 79 -9.90 -3.51 4.07
C ARG A 79 -10.99 -3.53 2.99
N LYS A 80 -11.67 -2.41 2.73
CA LYS A 80 -12.66 -2.30 1.64
C LYS A 80 -12.05 -2.64 0.29
N VAL A 81 -10.86 -2.12 -0.01
CA VAL A 81 -10.13 -2.44 -1.25
C VAL A 81 -9.79 -3.93 -1.32
N ARG A 82 -9.28 -4.54 -0.24
CA ARG A 82 -8.99 -5.99 -0.21
C ARG A 82 -10.23 -6.84 -0.52
N ARG A 83 -11.37 -6.53 0.13
CA ARG A 83 -12.63 -7.23 -0.15
C ARG A 83 -13.08 -7.05 -1.61
N ALA A 84 -12.83 -5.88 -2.21
CA ALA A 84 -13.12 -5.65 -3.62
C ALA A 84 -12.23 -6.50 -4.53
N ILE A 85 -10.90 -6.50 -4.30
CA ILE A 85 -9.93 -7.31 -5.06
C ILE A 85 -10.34 -8.78 -5.07
N GLU A 86 -10.62 -9.33 -3.89
CA GLU A 86 -11.02 -10.74 -3.75
C GLU A 86 -12.33 -11.04 -4.48
N LYS A 87 -13.28 -10.10 -4.49
CA LYS A 87 -14.54 -10.23 -5.21
C LYS A 87 -14.35 -10.20 -6.73
N PHE A 88 -13.42 -9.39 -7.25
CA PHE A 88 -13.10 -9.36 -8.69
C PHE A 88 -12.35 -10.62 -9.14
N GLY A 89 -11.72 -11.35 -8.21
CA GLY A 89 -11.07 -12.63 -8.51
C GLY A 89 -9.75 -12.51 -9.28
N ILE A 90 -9.18 -11.31 -9.38
CA ILE A 90 -7.86 -11.09 -9.99
C ILE A 90 -6.78 -11.64 -9.05
N PRO A 91 -5.73 -12.31 -9.55
CA PRO A 91 -4.60 -12.68 -8.70
C PRO A 91 -3.97 -11.44 -8.04
N TYR A 92 -3.71 -11.50 -6.74
CA TYR A 92 -3.24 -10.33 -5.99
C TYR A 92 -2.08 -10.63 -5.04
N THR A 93 -1.43 -9.58 -4.56
CA THR A 93 -0.42 -9.66 -3.50
C THR A 93 -0.52 -8.43 -2.62
N TYR A 94 -0.69 -8.64 -1.31
CA TYR A 94 -0.65 -7.58 -0.30
C TYR A 94 0.74 -7.52 0.31
N VAL A 95 1.38 -6.35 0.24
CA VAL A 95 2.73 -6.14 0.76
C VAL A 95 2.63 -5.46 2.12
N ALA A 96 2.66 -6.25 3.20
CA ALA A 96 2.74 -5.75 4.57
C ALA A 96 4.20 -5.52 4.96
N ALA A 97 4.69 -4.29 4.76
CA ALA A 97 6.09 -3.91 4.98
C ALA A 97 6.41 -3.40 6.40
N GLY A 98 5.41 -3.37 7.31
CA GLY A 98 5.58 -2.85 8.66
C GLY A 98 5.60 -1.32 8.71
N ALA A 99 6.27 -0.76 9.71
CA ALA A 99 6.35 0.69 9.91
C ALA A 99 7.53 1.28 9.12
N PHE A 100 7.33 2.36 8.36
CA PHE A 100 8.44 2.99 7.62
C PHE A 100 9.48 3.58 8.57
N ALA A 101 10.72 3.10 8.51
CA ALA A 101 11.84 3.59 9.31
C ALA A 101 12.04 5.11 9.15
N GLY A 102 11.99 5.60 7.91
CA GLY A 102 12.15 7.03 7.59
C GLY A 102 11.05 7.93 8.13
N TRP A 103 9.92 7.37 8.59
CA TRP A 103 8.83 8.12 9.22
C TRP A 103 8.84 7.95 10.74
N PHE A 104 8.85 6.70 11.21
CA PHE A 104 8.69 6.38 12.62
C PHE A 104 10.01 6.44 13.41
N LEU A 105 11.10 5.86 12.88
CA LEU A 105 12.41 5.90 13.56
C LEU A 105 13.08 7.26 13.41
N ALA A 106 12.87 7.96 12.30
CA ALA A 106 13.42 9.29 12.07
C ALA A 106 13.00 10.34 13.13
N THR A 107 11.90 10.08 13.84
CA THR A 107 11.37 10.98 14.88
C THR A 107 11.29 10.31 16.25
N LEU A 108 11.70 9.02 16.37
CA LEU A 108 11.38 8.16 17.53
C LEU A 108 9.88 8.20 17.89
N ARG A 109 9.02 8.28 16.86
CA ARG A 109 7.57 8.39 16.97
C ARG A 109 7.11 9.57 17.86
N GLN A 110 7.87 10.64 17.89
CA GLN A 110 7.50 11.86 18.61
C GLN A 110 6.76 12.83 17.68
N GLU A 111 5.73 13.46 18.22
CA GLU A 111 4.97 14.48 17.49
C GLU A 111 5.78 15.77 17.37
N ASN A 112 5.48 16.57 16.34
CA ASN A 112 6.05 17.91 16.12
C ASN A 112 7.59 17.97 16.02
N THR A 113 8.26 16.87 15.66
CA THR A 113 9.68 16.84 15.33
C THR A 113 9.94 16.19 13.98
N ARG A 114 11.05 16.55 13.35
CA ARG A 114 11.55 15.94 12.10
C ARG A 114 12.85 15.14 12.30
N THR A 115 13.42 15.19 13.50
CA THR A 115 14.66 14.51 13.85
C THR A 115 14.53 13.82 15.20
N PRO A 116 15.33 12.79 15.50
CA PRO A 116 15.29 12.13 16.79
C PRO A 116 15.58 13.15 17.91
N PRO A 117 14.70 13.34 18.90
CA PRO A 117 14.99 14.19 20.03
C PRO A 117 16.19 13.66 20.82
N ARG A 118 17.00 14.56 21.36
CA ARG A 118 18.21 14.21 22.12
C ARG A 118 18.05 14.32 23.64
N ASP A 119 17.03 15.04 24.10
CA ASP A 119 16.90 15.40 25.51
C ASP A 119 15.78 14.63 26.23
N LYS A 120 14.61 14.51 25.58
CA LYS A 120 13.42 13.87 26.15
C LYS A 120 12.62 13.14 25.08
N VAL A 121 12.10 11.98 25.45
CA VAL A 121 11.16 11.20 24.65
C VAL A 121 9.91 10.90 25.47
N THR A 122 8.76 10.84 24.80
CA THR A 122 7.50 10.34 25.37
C THR A 122 7.29 8.92 24.87
N ILE A 123 7.26 7.96 25.79
CA ILE A 123 6.95 6.56 25.48
C ILE A 123 5.44 6.38 25.66
N TRP A 124 4.77 5.84 24.64
CA TRP A 124 3.33 5.58 24.71
C TRP A 124 3.08 4.23 25.37
N GLY A 125 2.09 4.17 26.27
CA GLY A 125 1.82 2.97 27.05
C GLY A 125 2.95 2.66 28.03
N ASP A 126 3.29 1.39 28.18
CA ASP A 126 4.37 0.91 29.06
C ASP A 126 5.74 0.79 28.36
N GLY A 127 5.78 0.97 27.04
CA GLY A 127 6.99 0.86 26.23
C GLY A 127 7.42 -0.57 25.87
N ASN A 128 6.65 -1.60 26.23
CA ASN A 128 7.02 -3.01 26.00
C ASN A 128 6.39 -3.62 24.74
N MET A 129 5.58 -2.85 24.02
CA MET A 129 4.98 -3.30 22.76
C MET A 129 6.03 -3.43 21.67
N TRP A 130 6.09 -4.62 21.08
CA TRP A 130 6.92 -4.89 19.91
C TRP A 130 6.27 -4.32 18.65
N TYR A 131 6.99 -3.48 17.92
CA TYR A 131 6.58 -3.11 16.58
C TYR A 131 6.95 -4.22 15.60
N PRO A 132 6.01 -4.68 14.76
CA PRO A 132 6.31 -5.63 13.71
C PRO A 132 7.09 -4.90 12.62
N THR A 133 8.40 -4.90 12.79
CA THR A 133 9.46 -4.49 11.85
C THR A 133 9.41 -3.05 11.31
N PHE A 134 10.60 -2.46 11.12
CA PHE A 134 10.75 -1.20 10.41
C PHE A 134 11.30 -1.45 9.01
N GLY A 135 10.46 -1.30 7.99
CA GLY A 135 10.88 -1.39 6.59
C GLY A 135 11.50 -0.08 6.11
N ASN A 136 12.50 -0.15 5.23
CA ASN A 136 12.99 1.02 4.50
C ASN A 136 12.46 1.04 3.06
N PHE A 137 12.48 2.22 2.42
CA PHE A 137 11.94 2.39 1.06
C PHE A 137 12.68 1.55 0.01
N GLU A 138 13.99 1.38 0.16
CA GLU A 138 14.81 0.62 -0.80
C GLU A 138 14.51 -0.88 -0.77
N GLU A 139 14.24 -1.44 0.40
CA GLU A 139 13.83 -2.84 0.56
C GLU A 139 12.47 -3.10 -0.09
N ILE A 140 11.51 -2.19 0.11
CA ILE A 140 10.18 -2.30 -0.53
C ILE A 140 10.32 -2.18 -2.04
N LYS A 141 11.11 -1.23 -2.53
CA LYS A 141 11.39 -1.07 -3.97
C LYS A 141 12.01 -2.35 -4.54
N THR A 142 13.05 -2.88 -3.90
CA THR A 142 13.74 -4.10 -4.32
C THR A 142 12.77 -5.30 -4.34
N PHE A 143 11.91 -5.41 -3.32
CA PHE A 143 10.87 -6.44 -3.28
C PHE A 143 9.89 -6.32 -4.44
N LEU A 144 9.41 -5.11 -4.73
CA LEU A 144 8.49 -4.85 -5.84
C LEU A 144 9.11 -5.19 -7.20
N GLU A 145 10.37 -4.80 -7.42
CA GLU A 145 11.12 -5.15 -8.64
C GLU A 145 11.19 -6.68 -8.80
N ASN A 146 11.49 -7.42 -7.72
CA ASN A 146 11.49 -8.88 -7.75
C ASN A 146 10.09 -9.48 -8.00
N CYS A 147 9.01 -8.87 -7.47
CA CYS A 147 7.65 -9.31 -7.75
C CYS A 147 7.28 -9.16 -9.23
N THR A 148 7.78 -8.11 -9.90
CA THR A 148 7.56 -7.95 -11.34
C THR A 148 8.33 -8.96 -12.17
N LEU A 149 9.57 -9.28 -11.77
CA LEU A 149 10.40 -10.29 -12.45
C LEU A 149 9.86 -11.71 -12.29
N ALA A 150 9.27 -12.03 -11.13
CA ALA A 150 8.69 -13.36 -10.86
C ALA A 150 7.32 -13.59 -11.52
N ALA A 151 6.74 -12.57 -12.17
CA ALA A 151 5.47 -12.65 -12.89
C ALA A 151 5.64 -12.80 -14.41
N LEU A 152 6.88 -12.75 -14.90
CA LEU A 152 7.30 -13.03 -16.29
C LEU A 152 7.76 -14.49 -16.41
#